data_AF-A0A6L8CP70-F1
#
_entry.id   AF-A0A6L8CP70-F1
#
_cell.length_a   1.000
_cell.length_b   1.000
_cell.length_c   1.000
_cell.angle_alpha   90.00
_cell.angle_beta   90.00
_cell.angle_gamma   90.00
#
_symmetry.space_group_name_H-M   'P 1'
#
loop_
_entity.id
_entity.type
_entity.pdbx_description
1 polymer ?
#
loop_
_entity_poly.entity_id
_entity_poly.type
_entity_poly.pdbx_seq_one_letter_code
_entity_poly.pdbx_strand_id
1 'polypeptide(L)'
;MNCSYMKRENASMLESMAHKVTDDHRRREACLYIRQSSMHQVLEHTESARRQYGLRQRAIALGWSDGHIRTIDDDQGKSGAHSANRSGFRDLMARIAAGEIGLVLSLEVSRLCRNNTDWHQLLQIAAVADTLILDEAGVYDPNDGNDRLLLGLKGALSEYELQGIRARLIGGQRSKAQRGELRMRLPIGLAYKDTGEIGFDPDRSVVEAIELV
;
A
#
# COMPACT_ATOMS: atom_id res chain seq x y z
N MET A 1 12.25 31.92 0.69
CA MET A 1 12.08 31.24 -0.61
C MET A 1 10.78 31.69 -1.26
N ASN A 2 10.81 32.13 -2.53
CA ASN A 2 9.72 32.85 -3.19
C ASN A 2 8.61 31.92 -3.72
N CYS A 3 7.36 32.19 -3.37
CA CYS A 3 6.15 31.45 -3.80
C CYS A 3 5.97 31.38 -5.33
N SER A 4 6.54 32.33 -6.09
CA SER A 4 6.49 32.32 -7.56
C SER A 4 7.46 31.33 -8.22
N TYR A 5 8.51 30.90 -7.51
CA TYR A 5 9.44 29.87 -7.96
C TYR A 5 8.80 28.48 -7.86
N MET A 6 8.21 28.16 -6.69
CA MET A 6 7.50 26.89 -6.47
C MET A 6 6.31 26.71 -7.42
N LYS A 7 5.62 27.79 -7.83
CA LYS A 7 4.52 27.70 -8.82
C LYS A 7 5.04 27.38 -10.23
N ARG A 8 6.20 27.91 -10.63
CA ARG A 8 6.82 27.65 -11.93
C ARG A 8 7.40 26.24 -12.03
N GLU A 9 8.04 25.76 -10.98
CA GLU A 9 8.51 24.37 -10.86
C GLU A 9 7.35 23.39 -10.94
N ASN A 10 6.26 23.61 -10.20
CA ASN A 10 5.08 22.74 -10.26
C ASN A 10 4.41 22.74 -11.64
N ALA A 11 4.37 23.88 -12.35
CA ALA A 11 3.80 23.95 -13.69
C ALA A 11 4.68 23.24 -14.73
N SER A 12 6.00 23.43 -14.68
CA SER A 12 6.98 22.72 -15.53
C SER A 12 6.98 21.21 -15.27
N MET A 13 6.85 20.82 -14.01
CA MET A 13 6.77 19.41 -13.60
C MET A 13 5.46 18.78 -14.09
N LEU A 14 4.32 19.48 -14.00
CA LEU A 14 3.05 19.04 -14.58
C LEU A 14 3.07 18.95 -16.12
N GLU A 15 3.72 19.89 -16.81
CA GLU A 15 3.96 19.81 -18.26
C GLU A 15 4.83 18.59 -18.62
N SER A 16 5.89 18.35 -17.84
CA SER A 16 6.72 17.15 -17.99
C SER A 16 5.99 15.86 -17.57
N MET A 17 4.89 15.93 -16.85
CA MET A 17 4.07 14.75 -16.55
C MET A 17 3.02 14.52 -17.64
N ALA A 18 2.48 15.59 -18.20
CA ALA A 18 1.47 15.54 -19.25
C ALA A 18 1.99 14.99 -20.57
N HIS A 19 3.28 15.18 -20.91
CA HIS A 19 3.81 14.70 -22.19
C HIS A 19 3.83 13.18 -22.34
N LYS A 20 3.83 12.43 -21.22
CA LYS A 20 3.77 10.95 -21.22
C LYS A 20 2.33 10.44 -21.38
N VAL A 21 1.34 11.27 -21.04
CA VAL A 21 -0.07 10.90 -21.11
C VAL A 21 -0.59 11.12 -22.53
N THR A 22 -1.03 10.04 -23.17
CA THR A 22 -1.55 10.05 -24.52
C THR A 22 -3.08 9.95 -24.49
N ASP A 23 -3.73 10.18 -25.62
CA ASP A 23 -5.17 9.98 -25.71
C ASP A 23 -5.56 8.50 -25.59
N ASP A 24 -4.65 7.57 -25.88
CA ASP A 24 -4.88 6.15 -25.62
C ASP A 24 -4.94 5.85 -24.12
N HIS A 25 -4.01 6.40 -23.35
CA HIS A 25 -4.05 6.32 -21.88
C HIS A 25 -5.37 6.84 -21.32
N ARG A 26 -5.86 7.99 -21.82
CA ARG A 26 -7.10 8.64 -21.34
C ARG A 26 -8.38 7.90 -21.74
N ARG A 27 -8.36 7.14 -22.83
CA ARG A 27 -9.49 6.28 -23.25
C ARG A 27 -9.71 5.10 -22.31
N ARG A 28 -8.73 4.75 -21.48
CA ARG A 28 -8.76 3.65 -20.51
C ARG A 28 -8.94 4.18 -19.08
N GLU A 29 -9.48 3.37 -18.18
CA GLU A 29 -9.76 3.78 -16.81
C GLU A 29 -8.46 4.18 -16.08
N ALA A 30 -8.57 5.17 -15.20
CA ALA A 30 -7.56 5.42 -14.18
C ALA A 30 -7.95 4.68 -12.91
N CYS A 31 -7.01 3.98 -12.28
CA CYS A 31 -7.26 3.22 -11.05
C CYS A 31 -6.45 3.77 -9.88
N LEU A 32 -7.12 4.35 -8.89
CA LEU A 32 -6.55 4.70 -7.60
C LEU A 32 -6.52 3.46 -6.70
N TYR A 33 -5.33 2.92 -6.46
CA TYR A 33 -5.13 1.78 -5.56
C TYR A 33 -4.66 2.28 -4.19
N ILE A 34 -5.52 2.05 -3.19
CA ILE A 34 -5.28 2.37 -1.79
C ILE A 34 -5.02 1.07 -1.05
N ARG A 35 -3.93 1.05 -0.30
CA ARG A 35 -3.63 -0.03 0.62
C ARG A 35 -3.51 0.53 2.03
N GLN A 36 -4.40 0.10 2.92
CA GLN A 36 -4.37 0.52 4.33
C GLN A 36 -3.76 -0.57 5.21
N SER A 37 -2.80 -0.18 6.06
CA SER A 37 -2.20 -1.04 7.06
C SER A 37 -2.97 -0.97 8.37
N SER A 38 -3.35 -2.13 8.87
CA SER A 38 -4.36 -2.35 9.91
C SER A 38 -3.98 -2.07 11.35
N MET A 39 -2.74 -1.65 11.63
CA MET A 39 -2.25 -1.65 13.01
C MET A 39 -2.24 -0.27 13.70
N HIS A 40 -2.68 0.83 13.04
CA HIS A 40 -2.56 2.18 13.63
C HIS A 40 -3.68 3.18 13.31
N GLN A 41 -4.87 2.74 12.89
CA GLN A 41 -5.89 3.67 12.43
C GLN A 41 -6.93 4.01 13.50
N VAL A 42 -6.76 5.18 14.12
CA VAL A 42 -7.89 6.09 14.46
C VAL A 42 -7.51 7.57 14.30
N LEU A 43 -6.22 7.97 14.36
CA LEU A 43 -5.83 9.40 14.36
C LEU A 43 -5.58 10.03 12.96
N GLU A 44 -5.41 9.26 11.88
CA GLU A 44 -5.01 9.76 10.54
C GLU A 44 -6.10 9.78 9.45
N HIS A 45 -7.38 9.63 9.78
CA HIS A 45 -8.43 9.60 8.75
C HIS A 45 -8.50 10.89 7.90
N THR A 46 -8.19 12.04 8.48
CA THR A 46 -8.29 13.32 7.76
C THR A 46 -7.16 13.52 6.76
N GLU A 47 -5.93 13.14 7.09
CA GLU A 47 -4.77 13.37 6.22
C GLU A 47 -4.69 12.32 5.10
N SER A 48 -4.99 11.07 5.41
CA SER A 48 -5.11 10.01 4.40
C SER A 48 -6.20 10.32 3.37
N ALA A 49 -7.38 10.78 3.80
CA ALA A 49 -8.45 11.21 2.90
C ALA A 49 -8.04 12.41 2.02
N ARG A 50 -7.33 13.39 2.58
CA ARG A 50 -6.82 14.55 1.82
C ARG A 50 -5.83 14.14 0.74
N ARG A 51 -4.90 13.24 1.05
CA ARG A 51 -3.90 12.78 0.06
C ARG A 51 -4.52 11.94 -1.05
N GLN A 52 -5.51 11.09 -0.72
CA GLN A 52 -6.29 10.35 -1.72
C GLN A 52 -7.07 11.29 -2.64
N TYR A 53 -7.71 12.33 -2.09
CA TYR A 53 -8.36 13.37 -2.88
C TYR A 53 -7.35 14.09 -3.79
N GLY A 54 -6.15 14.38 -3.28
CA GLY A 54 -5.06 14.97 -4.05
C GLY A 54 -4.65 14.14 -5.26
N LEU A 55 -4.45 12.82 -5.09
CA LEU A 55 -4.14 11.93 -6.22
C LEU A 55 -5.26 11.87 -7.25
N ARG A 56 -6.52 11.82 -6.80
CA ARG A 56 -7.67 11.83 -7.69
C ARG A 56 -7.72 13.12 -8.52
N GLN A 57 -7.48 14.27 -7.89
CA GLN A 57 -7.39 15.55 -8.60
C GLN A 57 -6.25 15.59 -9.62
N ARG A 58 -5.14 14.89 -9.39
CA ARG A 58 -4.06 14.79 -10.38
C ARG A 58 -4.48 13.99 -11.62
N ALA A 59 -5.20 12.87 -11.46
CA ALA A 59 -5.77 12.16 -12.62
C ALA A 59 -6.69 13.07 -13.44
N ILE A 60 -7.54 13.86 -12.76
CA ILE A 60 -8.42 14.83 -13.41
C ILE A 60 -7.61 15.88 -14.18
N ALA A 61 -6.58 16.44 -13.56
CA ALA A 61 -5.70 17.42 -14.20
C ALA A 61 -4.94 16.85 -15.42
N LEU A 62 -4.70 15.54 -15.47
CA LEU A 62 -4.07 14.86 -16.60
C LEU A 62 -5.07 14.48 -17.72
N GLY A 63 -6.37 14.72 -17.51
CA GLY A 63 -7.41 14.59 -18.53
C GLY A 63 -8.39 13.41 -18.33
N TRP A 64 -8.31 12.68 -17.21
CA TRP A 64 -9.33 11.69 -16.89
C TRP A 64 -10.60 12.36 -16.35
N SER A 65 -11.78 11.88 -16.77
CA SER A 65 -13.04 12.30 -16.17
C SER A 65 -13.25 11.60 -14.83
N ASP A 66 -13.99 12.24 -13.92
CA ASP A 66 -14.21 11.72 -12.57
C ASP A 66 -14.84 10.31 -12.57
N GLY A 67 -15.78 10.07 -13.48
CA GLY A 67 -16.43 8.77 -13.67
C GLY A 67 -15.51 7.69 -14.26
N HIS A 68 -14.35 8.07 -14.80
CA HIS A 68 -13.35 7.15 -15.34
C HIS A 68 -12.18 6.90 -14.37
N ILE A 69 -12.32 7.38 -13.12
CA ILE A 69 -11.36 7.11 -12.04
C ILE A 69 -12.01 6.14 -11.05
N ARG A 70 -11.56 4.89 -11.10
CA ARG A 70 -11.95 3.81 -10.19
C ARG A 70 -11.06 3.85 -8.94
N THR A 71 -11.63 3.59 -7.78
CA THR A 71 -10.87 3.39 -6.53
C THR A 71 -10.97 1.94 -6.09
N ILE A 72 -9.83 1.32 -5.81
CA ILE A 72 -9.73 0.01 -5.17
C ILE A 72 -9.10 0.22 -3.79
N ASP A 73 -9.83 -0.14 -2.74
CA ASP A 73 -9.38 -0.06 -1.35
C ASP A 73 -9.14 -1.48 -0.79
N ASP A 74 -7.88 -1.82 -0.49
CA ASP A 74 -7.46 -3.10 0.09
C ASP A 74 -7.10 -2.90 1.57
N ASP A 75 -8.01 -3.29 2.47
CA ASP A 75 -7.84 -3.21 3.93
C ASP A 75 -7.19 -4.49 4.48
N GLN A 76 -5.98 -4.37 5.05
CA GLN A 76 -5.27 -5.50 5.66
C GLN A 76 -5.74 -5.85 7.09
N GLY A 77 -6.82 -5.25 7.59
CA GLY A 77 -7.23 -5.31 9.01
C GLY A 77 -8.24 -6.34 9.42
N LYS A 78 -8.88 -7.03 8.48
CA LYS A 78 -9.76 -8.15 8.82
C LYS A 78 -8.95 -9.42 8.99
N SER A 79 -8.30 -9.53 10.15
CA SER A 79 -7.79 -10.78 10.68
C SER A 79 -8.94 -11.77 10.86
N GLY A 80 -8.92 -12.87 10.10
CA GLY A 80 -9.54 -14.13 10.55
C GLY A 80 -11.01 -14.35 10.22
N ALA A 81 -11.49 -14.05 9.01
CA ALA A 81 -12.56 -14.80 8.34
C ALA A 81 -12.76 -14.21 6.95
N HIS A 82 -13.07 -15.06 5.99
CA HIS A 82 -13.37 -14.76 4.59
C HIS A 82 -12.16 -14.57 3.67
N SER A 83 -12.05 -15.54 2.78
CA SER A 83 -11.37 -15.61 1.48
C SER A 83 -11.56 -14.40 0.53
N ALA A 84 -12.14 -13.30 0.99
CA ALA A 84 -12.41 -12.09 0.22
C ALA A 84 -11.22 -11.10 0.18
N ASN A 85 -10.25 -11.19 1.11
CA ASN A 85 -9.13 -10.23 1.22
C ASN A 85 -7.94 -10.49 0.25
N ARG A 86 -8.23 -11.19 -0.84
CA ARG A 86 -7.33 -11.42 -1.99
C ARG A 86 -7.87 -10.74 -3.26
N SER A 87 -8.89 -9.88 -3.21
CA SER A 87 -9.60 -9.42 -4.41
C SER A 87 -8.97 -8.19 -5.09
N GLY A 88 -8.62 -7.13 -4.34
CA GLY A 88 -8.32 -5.82 -4.93
C GLY A 88 -7.08 -5.76 -5.82
N PHE A 89 -5.93 -6.25 -5.35
CA PHE A 89 -4.70 -6.25 -6.15
C PHE A 89 -4.80 -7.19 -7.36
N ARG A 90 -5.45 -8.36 -7.21
CA ARG A 90 -5.65 -9.28 -8.33
C ARG A 90 -6.61 -8.72 -9.37
N ASP A 91 -7.67 -8.01 -8.95
CA ASP A 91 -8.57 -7.28 -9.84
C ASP A 91 -7.80 -6.21 -10.62
N LEU A 92 -6.98 -5.39 -9.93
CA LEU A 92 -6.12 -4.41 -10.59
C LEU A 92 -5.23 -5.05 -11.66
N MET A 93 -4.50 -6.10 -11.30
CA MET A 93 -3.60 -6.81 -12.22
C MET A 93 -4.34 -7.40 -13.42
N ALA A 94 -5.53 -7.96 -13.22
CA ALA A 94 -6.35 -8.52 -14.29
C ALA A 94 -6.84 -7.44 -15.27
N ARG A 95 -7.27 -6.29 -14.75
CA ARG A 95 -7.72 -5.15 -15.57
C ARG A 95 -6.59 -4.51 -16.37
N ILE A 96 -5.41 -4.38 -15.77
CA ILE A 96 -4.22 -3.93 -16.49
C ILE A 96 -3.91 -4.92 -17.62
N ALA A 97 -3.88 -6.22 -17.32
CA ALA A 97 -3.62 -7.26 -18.34
C ALA A 97 -4.69 -7.28 -19.46
N ALA A 98 -5.93 -6.91 -19.16
CA ALA A 98 -7.01 -6.76 -20.13
C ALA A 98 -6.93 -5.46 -20.96
N GLY A 99 -5.98 -4.57 -20.66
CA GLY A 99 -5.85 -3.26 -21.33
C GLY A 99 -6.94 -2.27 -20.93
N GLU A 100 -7.61 -2.48 -19.79
CA GLU A 100 -8.69 -1.59 -19.33
C GLU A 100 -8.16 -0.36 -18.60
N ILE A 101 -6.92 -0.42 -18.09
CA ILE A 101 -6.32 0.61 -17.25
C ILE A 101 -5.25 1.37 -18.03
N GLY A 102 -5.38 2.69 -18.12
CA GLY A 102 -4.38 3.59 -18.72
C GLY A 102 -3.46 4.23 -17.70
N LEU A 103 -3.90 4.28 -16.43
CA LEU A 103 -3.14 4.89 -15.33
C LEU A 103 -3.41 4.19 -14.00
N VAL A 104 -2.37 3.79 -13.29
CA VAL A 104 -2.44 3.33 -11.90
C VAL A 104 -1.92 4.43 -10.98
N LEU A 105 -2.73 4.86 -10.01
CA LEU A 105 -2.35 5.85 -9.01
C LEU A 105 -2.16 5.18 -7.64
N SER A 106 -1.08 5.55 -6.96
CA SER A 106 -0.88 5.20 -5.55
C SER A 106 -0.09 6.27 -4.81
N LEU A 107 -0.25 6.36 -3.49
CA LEU A 107 0.49 7.34 -2.68
C LEU A 107 1.99 7.07 -2.73
N GLU A 108 2.35 5.81 -2.61
CA GLU A 108 3.72 5.34 -2.74
C GLU A 108 3.71 4.14 -3.66
N VAL A 109 4.37 4.26 -4.81
CA VAL A 109 4.37 3.19 -5.82
C VAL A 109 4.89 1.87 -5.24
N SER A 110 5.87 1.96 -4.34
CA SER A 110 6.43 0.83 -3.62
C SER A 110 5.46 0.13 -2.67
N ARG A 111 4.36 0.79 -2.26
CA ARG A 111 3.32 0.21 -1.39
C ARG A 111 2.18 -0.46 -2.15
N LEU A 112 2.18 -0.39 -3.48
CA LEU A 112 1.22 -1.11 -4.33
C LEU A 112 1.23 -2.62 -4.04
N CYS A 113 2.39 -3.17 -3.69
CA CYS A 113 2.62 -4.61 -3.66
C CYS A 113 2.98 -5.13 -2.27
N ARG A 114 2.65 -6.40 -1.97
CA ARG A 114 2.92 -7.04 -0.66
C ARG A 114 4.36 -7.51 -0.53
N ASN A 115 5.04 -7.70 -1.65
CA ASN A 115 6.42 -8.13 -1.77
C ASN A 115 6.99 -7.61 -3.11
N ASN A 116 8.31 -7.70 -3.28
CA ASN A 116 8.98 -7.26 -4.50
C ASN A 116 8.58 -8.06 -5.75
N THR A 117 8.20 -9.32 -5.61
CA THR A 117 7.78 -10.15 -6.74
C THR A 117 6.52 -9.60 -7.40
N ASP A 118 5.51 -9.29 -6.59
CA ASP A 118 4.26 -8.66 -7.04
C ASP A 118 4.52 -7.29 -7.67
N TRP A 119 5.51 -6.54 -7.14
CA TRP A 119 5.94 -5.25 -7.68
C TRP A 119 6.53 -5.38 -9.07
N HIS A 120 7.49 -6.29 -9.25
CA HIS A 120 8.08 -6.55 -10.56
C HIS A 120 7.05 -7.09 -11.55
N GLN A 121 6.11 -7.92 -11.09
CA GLN A 121 5.04 -8.43 -11.94
C GLN A 121 4.11 -7.30 -12.42
N LEU A 122 3.72 -6.37 -11.54
CA LEU A 122 2.94 -5.19 -11.92
C LEU A 122 3.70 -4.36 -12.96
N LEU A 123 4.98 -4.09 -12.74
CA LEU A 123 5.81 -3.33 -13.70
C LEU A 123 5.95 -4.02 -15.06
N GLN A 124 5.93 -5.35 -15.11
CA GLN A 124 5.97 -6.10 -16.37
C GLN A 124 4.64 -6.02 -17.11
N ILE A 125 3.53 -6.28 -16.41
CA ILE A 125 2.20 -6.27 -17.03
C ILE A 125 1.81 -4.84 -17.45
N ALA A 126 2.14 -3.84 -16.65
CA ALA A 126 1.92 -2.43 -17.00
C ALA A 126 2.74 -2.01 -18.23
N ALA A 127 3.98 -2.48 -18.38
CA ALA A 127 4.78 -2.24 -19.59
C ALA A 127 4.11 -2.86 -20.83
N VAL A 128 3.67 -4.12 -20.74
CA VAL A 128 3.00 -4.82 -21.84
C VAL A 128 1.68 -4.16 -22.24
N ALA A 129 0.91 -3.69 -21.25
CA ALA A 129 -0.39 -3.06 -21.46
C ALA A 129 -0.33 -1.55 -21.74
N ASP A 130 0.87 -0.98 -21.86
CA ASP A 130 1.09 0.46 -22.01
C ASP A 130 0.32 1.25 -20.92
N THR A 131 0.49 0.86 -19.66
CA THR A 131 -0.19 1.44 -18.50
C THR A 131 0.80 2.29 -17.70
N LEU A 132 0.47 3.57 -17.52
CA LEU A 132 1.28 4.49 -16.74
C LEU A 132 1.09 4.28 -15.24
N ILE A 133 2.10 4.69 -14.47
CA ILE A 133 2.07 4.64 -13.00
C ILE A 133 2.28 6.05 -12.46
N LEU A 134 1.48 6.46 -11.47
CA LEU A 134 1.58 7.77 -10.84
C LEU A 134 1.69 7.65 -9.32
N ASP A 135 2.63 8.41 -8.76
CA ASP A 135 2.70 8.71 -7.33
C ASP A 135 2.70 10.22 -7.02
N GLU A 136 2.92 10.55 -5.74
CA GLU A 136 3.10 11.93 -5.28
C GLU A 136 4.24 12.66 -6.03
N ALA A 137 5.26 11.95 -6.49
CA ALA A 137 6.40 12.54 -7.18
C ALA A 137 6.21 12.68 -8.69
N GLY A 138 5.44 11.82 -9.38
CA GLY A 138 5.36 11.94 -10.83
C GLY A 138 4.54 10.88 -11.55
N VAL A 139 4.54 10.98 -12.89
CA VAL A 139 4.05 9.94 -13.81
C VAL A 139 5.25 9.23 -14.41
N TYR A 140 5.19 7.91 -14.41
CA TYR A 140 6.22 7.01 -14.90
C TYR A 140 5.64 6.09 -15.96
N ASP A 141 6.37 5.95 -17.05
CA ASP A 141 6.13 4.96 -18.08
C ASP A 141 7.02 3.73 -17.81
N PRO A 142 6.45 2.55 -17.52
CA PRO A 142 7.22 1.33 -17.34
C PRO A 142 8.04 0.88 -18.56
N ASN A 143 7.78 1.42 -19.75
CA ASN A 143 8.55 1.21 -20.99
C ASN A 143 9.69 2.22 -21.18
N ASP A 144 9.69 3.35 -20.47
CA ASP A 144 10.82 4.28 -20.47
C ASP A 144 11.94 3.76 -19.56
N GLY A 145 13.18 3.79 -20.05
CA GLY A 145 14.33 3.24 -19.34
C GLY A 145 14.66 3.96 -18.03
N ASN A 146 14.52 5.29 -18.00
CA ASN A 146 14.83 6.10 -16.83
C ASN A 146 13.74 5.93 -15.77
N ASP A 147 12.48 5.97 -16.18
CA ASP A 147 11.34 5.71 -15.32
C ASP A 147 11.40 4.30 -14.75
N ARG A 148 11.73 3.29 -15.55
CA ARG A 148 11.84 1.91 -15.08
C ARG A 148 12.96 1.73 -14.05
N LEU A 149 14.11 2.39 -14.24
CA LEU A 149 15.18 2.40 -13.24
C LEU A 149 14.72 3.06 -11.93
N LEU A 150 14.06 4.22 -12.03
CA LEU A 150 13.58 4.95 -10.86
C LEU A 150 12.50 4.16 -10.10
N LEU A 151 11.57 3.54 -10.82
CA LEU A 151 10.57 2.62 -10.27
C LEU A 151 11.22 1.42 -9.57
N GLY A 152 12.29 0.87 -10.14
CA GLY A 152 13.09 -0.19 -9.51
C GLY A 152 13.75 0.27 -8.21
N LEU A 153 14.39 1.45 -8.22
CA LEU A 153 15.05 2.02 -7.04
C LEU A 153 14.05 2.35 -5.93
N LYS A 154 12.89 2.92 -6.28
CA LYS A 154 11.79 3.18 -5.33
C LYS A 154 11.33 1.88 -4.65
N GLY A 155 11.22 0.79 -5.41
CA GLY A 155 10.91 -0.53 -4.86
C GLY A 155 11.98 -1.02 -3.86
N ALA A 156 13.26 -0.98 -4.25
CA ALA A 156 14.37 -1.41 -3.40
C ALA A 156 14.52 -0.59 -2.11
N LEU A 157 14.32 0.74 -2.19
CA LEU A 157 14.37 1.63 -1.03
C LEU A 157 13.29 1.28 0.00
N SER A 158 12.06 1.06 -0.45
CA SER A 158 10.98 0.70 0.49
C SER A 158 11.15 -0.69 1.09
N GLU A 159 11.76 -1.63 0.37
CA GLU A 159 12.16 -2.91 0.98
C GLU A 159 13.19 -2.69 2.10
N TYR A 160 14.20 -1.86 1.86
CA TYR A 160 15.21 -1.53 2.86
C TYR A 160 14.59 -0.83 4.09
N GLU A 161 13.67 0.11 3.89
CA GLU A 161 12.94 0.76 4.99
C GLU A 161 12.16 -0.25 5.83
N LEU A 162 11.47 -1.20 5.18
CA LEU A 162 10.74 -2.27 5.84
C LEU A 162 11.68 -3.18 6.65
N GLN A 163 12.84 -3.52 6.11
CA GLN A 163 13.87 -4.26 6.83
C GLN A 163 14.33 -3.51 8.08
N GLY A 164 14.54 -2.20 7.99
CA GLY A 164 14.91 -1.35 9.13
C GLY A 164 13.83 -1.29 10.21
N ILE A 165 12.55 -1.21 9.83
CA ILE A 165 11.42 -1.29 10.78
C ILE A 165 11.41 -2.67 11.46
N ARG A 166 11.53 -3.75 10.69
CA ARG A 166 11.51 -5.13 11.21
C ARG A 166 12.67 -5.38 12.17
N ALA A 167 13.87 -4.93 11.83
CA ALA A 167 15.05 -5.04 12.69
C ALA A 167 14.83 -4.34 14.04
N ARG A 168 14.26 -3.13 14.04
CA ARG A 168 13.91 -2.39 15.27
C ARG A 168 12.85 -3.10 16.10
N LEU A 169 11.81 -3.65 15.47
CA LEU A 169 10.77 -4.42 16.17
C LEU A 169 11.36 -5.66 16.84
N ILE A 170 12.20 -6.42 16.13
CA ILE A 170 12.88 -7.61 16.69
C ILE A 170 13.83 -7.22 17.82
N GLY A 171 14.61 -6.14 17.64
CA GLY A 171 15.48 -5.60 18.70
C GLY A 171 14.70 -5.22 19.96
N GLY A 172 13.55 -4.55 19.79
CA GLY A 172 12.65 -4.20 20.89
C GLY A 172 12.05 -5.43 21.58
N GLN A 173 11.63 -6.45 20.83
CA GLN A 173 11.15 -7.71 21.39
C GLN A 173 12.24 -8.42 22.21
N ARG A 174 13.47 -8.51 21.67
CA ARG A 174 14.62 -9.10 22.38
C ARG A 174 14.95 -8.33 23.66
N SER A 175 14.95 -7.00 23.60
CA SER A 175 15.20 -6.14 24.76
C SER A 175 14.15 -6.35 25.87
N LYS A 176 12.86 -6.44 25.50
CA LYS A 176 11.79 -6.78 26.44
C LYS A 176 11.94 -8.19 27.02
N ALA A 177 12.33 -9.17 26.20
CA ALA A 177 12.53 -10.55 26.64
C ALA A 177 13.66 -10.66 27.68
N GLN A 178 14.77 -9.95 27.46
CA GLN A 178 15.91 -9.93 28.39
C GLN A 178 15.55 -9.36 29.78
N ARG A 179 14.56 -8.47 29.86
CA ARG A 179 14.03 -7.93 31.12
C ARG A 179 12.84 -8.73 31.69
N GLY A 180 12.41 -9.81 31.01
CA GLY A 180 11.21 -10.56 31.39
C GLY A 180 9.88 -9.81 31.14
N GLU A 181 9.91 -8.72 30.36
CA GLU A 181 8.76 -7.85 30.10
C GLU A 181 8.03 -8.20 28.79
N LEU A 182 8.56 -9.14 27.99
CA LEU A 182 7.96 -9.49 26.70
C LEU A 182 6.66 -10.26 26.92
N ARG A 183 5.53 -9.60 26.66
CA ARG A 183 4.22 -10.26 26.52
C ARG A 183 3.96 -10.63 25.06
N MET A 184 3.48 -11.85 24.86
CA MET A 184 3.13 -12.41 23.55
C MET A 184 1.70 -12.97 23.62
N ARG A 185 1.06 -13.14 22.46
CA ARG A 185 -0.24 -13.79 22.43
C ARG A 185 -0.08 -15.23 22.91
N LEU A 186 -0.85 -15.60 23.92
CA LEU A 186 -0.84 -16.95 24.47
C LEU A 186 -1.74 -17.87 23.62
N PRO A 187 -1.46 -19.19 23.61
CA PRO A 187 -2.42 -20.18 23.14
C PRO A 187 -3.79 -20.00 23.78
N ILE A 188 -4.85 -20.37 23.04
CA ILE A 188 -6.22 -20.39 23.56
C ILE A 188 -6.23 -21.28 24.83
N GLY A 189 -6.89 -20.83 25.89
CA GLY A 189 -6.90 -21.50 27.20
C GLY A 189 -5.85 -21.00 28.20
N LEU A 190 -4.96 -20.09 27.79
CA LEU A 190 -3.97 -19.46 28.67
C LEU A 190 -4.16 -17.94 28.72
N ALA A 191 -4.03 -17.37 29.93
CA ALA A 191 -4.16 -15.95 30.20
C ALA A 191 -3.00 -15.42 31.07
N TYR A 192 -2.68 -14.13 30.92
CA TYR A 192 -1.81 -13.44 31.88
C TYR A 192 -2.61 -13.06 33.12
N LYS A 193 -2.16 -13.47 34.30
CA LYS A 193 -2.71 -13.05 35.58
C LYS A 193 -2.30 -11.60 35.91
N ASP A 194 -2.96 -10.99 36.90
CA ASP A 194 -2.63 -9.65 37.40
C ASP A 194 -1.18 -9.56 37.90
N THR A 195 -0.63 -10.69 38.39
CA THR A 195 0.78 -10.84 38.81
C THR A 195 1.76 -10.86 37.64
N GLY A 196 1.28 -10.94 36.40
CA GLY A 196 2.09 -11.08 35.18
C GLY A 196 2.47 -12.52 34.82
N GLU A 197 2.13 -13.49 35.67
CA GLU A 197 2.34 -14.91 35.40
C GLU A 197 1.36 -15.45 34.36
N ILE A 198 1.75 -16.50 33.66
CA ILE A 198 0.87 -17.24 32.74
C ILE A 198 0.11 -18.30 33.55
N GLY A 199 -1.21 -18.36 33.38
CA GLY A 199 -2.05 -19.42 33.92
C GLY A 199 -3.20 -19.78 32.98
N PHE A 200 -4.08 -20.67 33.42
CA PHE A 200 -5.28 -21.02 32.68
C PHE A 200 -6.23 -19.83 32.54
N ASP A 201 -7.00 -19.83 31.46
CA ASP A 201 -8.08 -18.88 31.23
C ASP A 201 -9.05 -18.88 32.42
N PRO A 202 -9.43 -17.70 32.96
CA PRO A 202 -10.39 -17.63 34.06
C PRO A 202 -11.78 -18.15 33.67
N ASP A 203 -12.12 -18.20 32.38
CA ASP A 203 -13.34 -18.87 31.91
C ASP A 203 -13.12 -20.38 31.85
N ARG A 204 -13.68 -21.08 32.83
CA ARG A 204 -13.64 -22.56 32.90
C ARG A 204 -14.18 -23.23 31.65
N SER A 205 -15.16 -22.64 30.98
CA SER A 205 -15.76 -23.20 29.77
C SER A 205 -14.73 -23.32 28.63
N VAL A 206 -13.77 -22.40 28.57
CA VAL A 206 -12.68 -22.41 27.58
C VAL A 206 -11.67 -23.52 27.89
N VAL A 207 -11.34 -23.71 29.17
CA VAL A 207 -10.39 -24.74 29.62
C VAL A 207 -10.99 -26.15 29.43
N GLU A 208 -12.23 -26.35 29.86
CA GLU A 208 -12.96 -27.62 29.72
C GLU A 208 -13.10 -28.02 28.24
N ALA A 209 -13.33 -27.06 27.33
CA ALA A 209 -13.38 -27.32 25.90
C ALA A 209 -12.03 -27.77 25.30
N ILE A 210 -10.91 -27.35 25.88
CA ILE A 210 -9.57 -27.75 25.43
C ILE A 210 -9.20 -29.13 25.97
N GLU A 211 -9.62 -29.47 27.20
CA GLU A 211 -9.34 -30.78 27.81
C GLU A 211 -10.13 -31.95 27.20
N LEU A 212 -11.14 -31.66 26.37
CA LEU A 212 -11.97 -32.65 25.67
C LEU A 212 -11.39 -33.13 24.32
N VAL A 213 -10.24 -32.59 23.88
CA VAL A 213 -9.56 -32.92 22.61
C VAL A 213 -8.21 -33.59 22.89
#